data_AF-A0AA43A9G5-F1
#
_entry.id   AF-A0AA43A9G5-F1
#
_cell.length_a   1.000
_cell.length_b   1.000
_cell.length_c   1.000
_cell.angle_alpha   90.00
_cell.angle_beta   90.00
_cell.angle_gamma   90.00
#
_symmetry.space_group_name_H-M   'P 1'
#
loop_
_entity.id
_entity.type
_entity.pdbx_description
1 polymer ?
#
loop_
_entity_poly.entity_id
_entity_poly.type
_entity_poly.pdbx_seq_one_letter_code
_entity_poly.pdbx_strand_id
1 'polypeptide(L)'
;MKWNLRSARPLMLVLALFAVLQGCATRNVVSDRLDEQLMLRGNDPVAYQVLDRAMRGDPQIKAQYDGVTYRFISEEHRRLFVAAPHKYVPAYGGFCASGAPYALKANIGAETFKIVNGRLYLFGGPRSRRHWEMDQQKNIELGDWYWEHETKDRPFRPQNWYRYTFRVQHYKTDAELEAEWQRRYGKP
;
A
#
# COMPACT_ATOMS: atom_id res chain seq x y z
N MET A 1 -45.24 -46.62 16.21
CA MET A 1 -44.73 -45.36 16.80
C MET A 1 -44.26 -44.46 15.66
N LYS A 2 -44.99 -43.38 15.36
CA LYS A 2 -44.74 -42.48 14.23
C LYS A 2 -43.65 -41.47 14.60
N TRP A 3 -42.50 -41.51 13.94
CA TRP A 3 -41.45 -40.51 14.13
C TRP A 3 -41.74 -39.28 13.27
N ASN A 4 -41.80 -38.12 13.92
CA ASN A 4 -42.25 -36.84 13.39
C ASN A 4 -41.06 -36.10 12.72
N LEU A 5 -41.15 -35.84 11.41
CA LEU A 5 -40.22 -34.95 10.68
C LEU A 5 -40.55 -33.49 11.00
N ARG A 6 -40.01 -32.93 12.09
CA ARG A 6 -40.04 -31.48 12.34
C ARG A 6 -38.79 -31.03 13.12
N SER A 7 -37.70 -30.75 12.41
CA SER A 7 -36.62 -29.83 12.86
C SER A 7 -35.44 -29.73 11.88
N ALA A 8 -35.67 -29.64 10.57
CA ALA A 8 -34.61 -29.33 9.61
C ALA A 8 -34.42 -27.81 9.40
N ARG A 9 -34.52 -27.00 10.46
CA ARG A 9 -34.32 -25.54 10.42
C ARG A 9 -33.56 -25.06 11.66
N PRO A 10 -32.26 -25.38 11.77
CA PRO A 10 -31.34 -24.30 12.14
C PRO A 10 -29.99 -24.34 11.38
N LEU A 11 -29.79 -25.21 10.39
CA LEU A 11 -28.46 -25.37 9.78
C LEU A 11 -28.14 -24.38 8.64
N MET A 12 -29.15 -23.73 8.04
CA MET A 12 -28.95 -22.82 6.90
C MET A 12 -28.57 -21.38 7.29
N LEU A 13 -28.65 -21.00 8.57
CA LEU A 13 -28.35 -19.63 9.04
C LEU A 13 -26.89 -19.44 9.50
N VAL A 14 -26.13 -20.52 9.71
CA VAL A 14 -24.71 -20.42 10.11
C VAL A 14 -23.78 -20.19 8.90
N LEU A 15 -24.21 -20.53 7.69
CA LEU A 15 -23.43 -20.33 6.45
C LEU A 15 -23.47 -18.89 5.91
N ALA A 16 -24.41 -18.05 6.36
CA ALA A 16 -24.53 -16.67 5.88
C ALA A 16 -23.65 -15.66 6.66
N LEU A 17 -23.11 -16.02 7.83
CA LEU A 17 -22.26 -15.12 8.62
C LEU A 17 -20.78 -15.10 8.17
N PHE A 18 -20.35 -16.04 7.32
CA PHE A 18 -18.98 -16.08 6.77
C PHE A 18 -18.78 -15.23 5.51
N ALA A 19 -19.84 -14.62 4.96
CA ALA A 19 -19.76 -13.78 3.76
C ALA A 19 -19.31 -12.33 4.06
N VAL A 20 -18.64 -12.10 5.19
CA VAL A 20 -18.00 -10.81 5.54
C VAL A 20 -16.48 -10.94 5.34
N LEU A 21 -16.06 -11.46 4.18
CA LEU A 21 -14.69 -11.28 3.68
C LEU A 21 -14.54 -9.83 3.22
N GLN A 22 -14.49 -8.89 4.17
CA GLN A 22 -14.22 -7.49 3.87
C GLN A 22 -12.79 -7.35 3.32
N GLY A 23 -12.67 -6.87 2.08
CA GLY A 23 -11.47 -6.24 1.51
C GLY A 23 -10.12 -6.82 1.95
N CYS A 24 -9.78 -8.02 1.46
CA CYS A 24 -8.55 -8.76 1.75
C CYS A 24 -7.31 -8.27 0.98
N ALA A 25 -7.19 -6.96 0.71
CA ALA A 25 -6.04 -6.45 -0.04
C ALA A 25 -4.85 -6.23 0.91
N THR A 26 -3.82 -7.08 0.77
CA THR A 26 -2.52 -6.92 1.44
C THR A 26 -1.64 -5.87 0.76
N ARG A 27 -1.99 -5.47 -0.48
CA ARG A 27 -1.36 -4.40 -1.27
C ARG A 27 -2.32 -3.24 -1.54
N ASN A 28 -1.76 -2.09 -1.87
CA ASN A 28 -2.51 -0.88 -2.23
C ASN A 28 -2.91 -0.90 -3.72
N VAL A 29 -3.95 -1.68 -4.02
CA VAL A 29 -4.53 -1.84 -5.35
C VAL A 29 -5.89 -1.18 -5.45
N VAL A 30 -6.27 -0.80 -6.66
CA VAL A 30 -7.60 -0.26 -6.98
C VAL A 30 -8.24 -1.08 -8.10
N SER A 31 -9.56 -0.99 -8.22
CA SER A 31 -10.30 -1.49 -9.39
C SER A 31 -10.71 -0.32 -10.27
N ASP A 32 -10.53 -0.41 -11.59
CA ASP A 32 -10.93 0.62 -12.55
C ASP A 32 -11.72 0.09 -13.76
N ARG A 33 -12.71 -0.77 -13.51
CA ARG A 33 -13.56 -1.49 -14.50
C ARG A 33 -12.81 -2.46 -15.41
N LEU A 34 -11.60 -2.12 -15.85
CA LEU A 34 -10.78 -2.91 -16.76
C LEU A 34 -9.87 -3.88 -16.02
N ASP A 35 -9.38 -3.48 -14.84
CA ASP A 35 -8.54 -4.31 -13.99
C ASP A 35 -9.00 -4.20 -12.53
N GLU A 36 -9.11 -5.33 -11.83
CA GLU A 36 -9.61 -5.39 -10.44
C GLU A 36 -8.51 -5.14 -9.39
N GLN A 37 -7.27 -5.52 -9.71
CA GLN A 37 -6.10 -5.50 -8.83
C GLN A 37 -5.02 -4.58 -9.42
N LEU A 38 -5.39 -3.34 -9.74
CA LEU A 38 -4.52 -2.40 -10.42
C LEU A 38 -3.57 -1.70 -9.46
N MET A 39 -2.27 -1.93 -9.66
CA MET A 39 -1.19 -1.34 -8.86
C MET A 39 -0.90 0.10 -9.30
N LEU A 40 -0.40 0.93 -8.38
CA LEU A 40 -0.05 2.35 -8.61
C LEU A 40 -1.18 3.20 -9.20
N ARG A 41 -2.44 2.78 -8.99
CA ARG A 41 -3.61 3.38 -9.64
C ARG A 41 -3.47 3.45 -11.17
N GLY A 42 -2.75 2.50 -11.78
CA GLY A 42 -2.49 2.42 -13.21
C GLY A 42 -1.41 3.36 -13.73
N ASN A 43 -0.59 3.95 -12.87
CA ASN A 43 0.61 4.65 -13.30
C ASN A 43 1.73 3.64 -13.57
N ASP A 44 2.55 3.98 -14.55
CA ASP A 44 3.66 3.17 -15.00
C ASP A 44 4.79 3.13 -13.95
N PRO A 45 5.14 1.95 -13.42
CA PRO A 45 6.17 1.81 -12.39
C PRO A 45 7.58 2.19 -12.90
N VAL A 46 7.86 1.98 -14.19
CA VAL A 46 9.13 2.31 -14.84
C VAL A 46 9.26 3.82 -15.06
N ALA A 47 8.14 4.49 -15.35
CA ALA A 47 8.13 5.94 -15.55
C ALA A 47 8.64 6.72 -14.32
N TYR A 48 8.35 6.26 -13.10
CA TYR A 48 8.87 6.89 -11.89
C TYR A 48 10.41 6.96 -11.89
N GLN A 49 11.07 5.92 -12.40
CA GLN A 49 12.53 5.83 -12.38
C GLN A 49 13.20 6.44 -13.60
N VAL A 50 12.59 6.27 -14.78
CA VAL A 50 13.16 6.73 -16.05
C VAL A 50 12.80 8.18 -16.35
N LEU A 51 11.62 8.63 -15.96
CA LEU A 51 11.08 9.96 -16.28
C LEU A 51 10.93 10.88 -15.07
N ASP A 52 11.21 10.37 -13.86
CA ASP A 52 11.02 11.09 -12.58
C ASP A 52 9.64 11.74 -12.44
N ARG A 53 8.60 11.06 -12.93
CA ARG A 53 7.21 11.50 -12.79
C ARG A 53 6.23 10.35 -12.90
N ALA A 54 5.07 10.50 -12.27
CA ALA A 54 3.95 9.59 -12.47
C ALA A 54 3.37 9.77 -13.88
N MET A 55 3.24 8.67 -14.63
CA MET A 55 2.61 8.67 -15.95
C MET A 55 1.55 7.59 -16.00
N ARG A 56 0.34 7.93 -16.45
CA ARG A 56 -0.73 6.95 -16.62
C ARG A 56 -0.37 5.96 -17.74
N GLY A 57 -0.33 4.68 -17.42
CA GLY A 57 -0.11 3.62 -18.40
C GLY A 57 -1.37 3.30 -19.21
N ASP A 58 -1.17 2.77 -20.41
CA ASP A 58 -2.24 2.31 -21.30
C ASP A 58 -2.84 0.98 -20.76
N PRO A 59 -4.17 0.87 -20.61
CA PRO A 59 -4.82 -0.41 -20.24
C PRO A 59 -4.53 -1.59 -21.17
N GLN A 60 -4.12 -1.33 -22.42
CA GLN A 60 -3.74 -2.35 -23.39
C GLN A 60 -2.28 -2.83 -23.18
N ILE A 61 -1.41 -1.97 -22.62
CA ILE A 61 -0.01 -2.30 -22.37
C ILE A 61 0.16 -2.63 -20.89
N LYS A 62 0.01 -3.92 -20.55
CA LYS A 62 0.02 -4.37 -19.14
C LYS A 62 0.78 -5.67 -18.91
N ALA A 63 1.16 -5.91 -17.66
CA ALA A 63 1.78 -7.13 -17.18
C ALA A 63 1.27 -7.46 -15.77
N GLN A 64 1.20 -8.75 -15.45
CA GLN A 64 0.92 -9.21 -14.09
C GLN A 64 2.23 -9.53 -13.38
N TYR A 65 2.30 -9.15 -12.10
CA TYR A 65 3.39 -9.55 -11.22
C TYR A 65 2.86 -9.65 -9.79
N ASP A 66 3.21 -10.74 -9.12
CA ASP A 66 2.85 -10.99 -7.72
C ASP A 66 1.33 -10.95 -7.46
N GLY A 67 0.50 -11.27 -8.46
CA GLY A 67 -0.96 -11.26 -8.37
C GLY A 67 -1.63 -9.88 -8.51
N VAL A 68 -0.90 -8.86 -9.00
CA VAL A 68 -1.46 -7.54 -9.32
C VAL A 68 -1.11 -7.12 -10.75
N THR A 69 -1.93 -6.23 -11.31
CA THR A 69 -1.75 -5.70 -12.67
C THR A 69 -0.96 -4.40 -12.64
N TYR A 70 0.05 -4.29 -13.50
CA TYR A 70 0.78 -3.07 -13.82
C TYR A 70 0.49 -2.65 -15.27
N ARG A 71 0.37 -1.34 -15.50
CA ARG A 71 0.20 -0.73 -16.83
C ARG A 71 1.42 0.09 -17.20
N PHE A 72 1.66 0.28 -18.49
CA PHE A 72 2.85 0.96 -19.00
C PHE A 72 2.50 1.98 -20.08
N ILE A 73 3.33 3.02 -20.21
CA ILE A 73 3.16 4.03 -21.27
C ILE A 73 3.65 3.51 -22.64
N SER A 74 4.44 2.43 -22.65
CA SER A 74 5.01 1.84 -23.86
C SER A 74 5.34 0.36 -23.66
N GLU A 75 5.41 -0.40 -24.76
CA GLU A 75 5.88 -1.79 -24.74
C GLU A 75 7.34 -1.90 -24.27
N GLU A 76 8.14 -0.85 -24.47
CA GLU A 76 9.50 -0.79 -23.94
C GLU A 76 9.52 -0.79 -22.42
N HIS A 77 8.71 0.06 -21.77
CA HIS A 77 8.58 0.08 -20.32
C HIS A 77 8.05 -1.25 -19.78
N ARG A 78 7.06 -1.85 -20.46
CA ARG A 78 6.59 -3.20 -20.12
C ARG A 78 7.71 -4.23 -20.16
N ARG A 79 8.55 -4.22 -21.20
CA ARG A 79 9.71 -5.12 -21.32
C ARG A 79 10.72 -4.90 -20.20
N LEU A 80 11.05 -3.64 -19.87
CA LEU A 80 11.95 -3.31 -18.76
C LEU A 80 11.42 -3.87 -17.43
N PHE A 81 10.12 -3.69 -17.17
CA PHE A 81 9.49 -4.21 -15.97
C PHE A 81 9.51 -5.73 -15.91
N VAL A 82 9.11 -6.42 -16.98
CA VAL A 82 9.07 -7.89 -17.01
C VAL A 82 10.47 -8.50 -16.84
N ALA A 83 11.52 -7.83 -17.36
CA ALA A 83 12.90 -8.29 -17.22
C ALA A 83 13.43 -8.20 -15.77
N ALA A 84 13.00 -7.20 -15.00
CA ALA A 84 13.49 -6.98 -13.64
C ALA A 84 12.42 -6.34 -12.73
N PRO A 85 11.31 -7.02 -12.42
CA PRO A 85 10.16 -6.41 -11.76
C PRO A 85 10.49 -5.88 -10.36
N HIS A 86 11.37 -6.57 -9.64
CA HIS A 86 11.84 -6.17 -8.30
C HIS A 86 12.47 -4.76 -8.25
N LYS A 87 12.94 -4.22 -9.37
CA LYS A 87 13.49 -2.84 -9.44
C LYS A 87 12.41 -1.77 -9.45
N TYR A 88 11.21 -2.11 -9.91
CA TYR A 88 10.15 -1.14 -10.21
C TYR A 88 8.94 -1.27 -9.29
N VAL A 89 8.82 -2.38 -8.54
CA VAL A 89 7.76 -2.53 -7.56
C VAL A 89 7.90 -1.50 -6.42
N PRO A 90 6.80 -0.87 -5.99
CA PRO A 90 6.85 0.07 -4.89
C PRO A 90 7.15 -0.62 -3.56
N ALA A 91 7.81 0.12 -2.67
CA ALA A 91 7.92 -0.25 -1.26
C ALA A 91 6.55 -0.48 -0.63
N TYR A 92 6.51 -1.34 0.39
CA TYR A 92 5.35 -1.54 1.25
C TYR A 92 4.05 -1.87 0.49
N GLY A 93 4.16 -2.65 -0.59
CA GLY A 93 3.02 -3.05 -1.41
C GLY A 93 2.23 -1.88 -2.02
N GLY A 94 2.88 -0.72 -2.20
CA GLY A 94 2.26 0.49 -2.71
C GLY A 94 1.55 1.36 -1.66
N PHE A 95 1.63 1.01 -0.37
CA PHE A 95 1.14 1.89 0.71
C PHE A 95 2.13 3.03 1.00
N CYS A 96 1.63 4.03 1.73
CA CYS A 96 2.39 5.21 2.08
C CYS A 96 3.62 4.88 2.94
N ALA A 97 4.80 5.28 2.46
CA ALA A 97 6.06 5.09 3.15
C ALA A 97 6.14 5.83 4.49
N SER A 98 5.38 6.92 4.69
CA SER A 98 5.32 7.60 6.00
C SER A 98 4.52 6.84 7.06
N GLY A 99 3.66 5.91 6.65
CA GLY A 99 2.89 5.05 7.57
C GLY A 99 3.65 3.80 7.99
N ALA A 100 4.57 3.31 7.14
CA ALA A 100 5.30 2.07 7.38
C ALA A 100 6.08 2.03 8.71
N PRO A 101 6.78 3.10 9.15
CA PRO A 101 7.46 3.12 10.46
C PRO A 101 6.53 2.94 11.66
N TYR A 102 5.22 3.15 11.47
CA TYR A 102 4.19 3.02 12.50
C TYR A 102 3.31 1.78 12.31
N ALA A 103 3.73 0.87 11.43
CA ALA A 103 2.96 -0.31 11.01
C ALA A 103 1.56 0.02 10.45
N LEU A 104 1.41 1.21 9.85
CA LEU A 104 0.18 1.69 9.25
C LEU A 104 0.24 1.61 7.72
N LYS A 105 -0.82 1.06 7.11
CA LYS A 105 -1.04 0.98 5.66
C LYS A 105 -1.94 2.12 5.21
N ALA A 106 -1.37 3.28 4.94
CA ALA A 106 -2.12 4.45 4.45
C ALA A 106 -2.10 4.55 2.92
N ASN A 107 -3.16 5.14 2.35
CA ASN A 107 -3.27 5.36 0.91
C ASN A 107 -2.25 6.40 0.41
N ILE A 108 -2.02 6.39 -0.90
CA ILE A 108 -1.04 7.24 -1.59
C ILE A 108 -1.71 8.09 -2.68
N GLY A 109 -1.05 9.22 -2.98
CA GLY A 109 -1.18 9.91 -4.26
C GLY A 109 -0.09 9.44 -5.22
N ALA A 110 -0.37 9.45 -6.53
CA ALA A 110 0.61 9.00 -7.52
C ALA A 110 1.81 9.95 -7.64
N GLU A 111 1.60 11.25 -7.47
CA GLU A 111 2.61 12.27 -7.77
C GLU A 111 3.60 12.53 -6.64
N THR A 112 3.30 12.10 -5.41
CA THR A 112 4.24 12.26 -4.30
C THR A 112 4.99 10.96 -4.07
N PHE A 113 6.20 10.89 -4.61
CA PHE A 113 7.09 9.75 -4.47
C PHE A 113 8.53 10.20 -4.20
N LYS A 114 9.40 9.23 -3.90
CA LYS A 114 10.85 9.40 -3.84
C LYS A 114 11.50 8.07 -4.20
N ILE A 115 12.61 8.12 -4.94
CA ILE A 115 13.46 6.95 -5.17
C ILE A 115 14.64 7.03 -4.19
N VAL A 116 14.84 5.97 -3.41
CA VAL A 116 15.99 5.84 -2.51
C VAL A 116 16.64 4.49 -2.77
N ASN A 117 17.93 4.50 -3.10
CA ASN A 117 18.71 3.29 -3.45
C ASN A 117 18.02 2.42 -4.51
N GLY A 118 17.41 3.06 -5.51
CA GLY A 118 16.71 2.37 -6.60
C GLY A 118 15.32 1.84 -6.26
N ARG A 119 14.81 2.01 -5.03
CA ARG A 119 13.47 1.58 -4.62
C ARG A 119 12.49 2.75 -4.60
N LEU A 120 11.28 2.53 -5.11
CA LEU A 120 10.20 3.51 -5.18
C LEU A 120 9.42 3.59 -3.85
N TYR A 121 9.41 4.76 -3.22
CA TYR A 121 8.61 5.08 -2.04
C TYR A 121 7.50 6.05 -2.41
N LEU A 122 6.27 5.73 -2.04
CA LEU A 122 5.08 6.54 -2.33
C LEU A 122 4.57 7.21 -1.06
N PHE A 123 3.91 8.36 -1.20
CA PHE A 123 3.41 9.14 -0.07
C PHE A 123 1.96 9.57 -0.28
N GLY A 124 1.26 9.79 0.83
CA GLY A 124 -0.11 10.33 0.81
C GLY A 124 -0.18 11.78 0.30
N GLY A 125 0.93 12.51 0.37
CA GLY A 125 1.07 13.86 -0.15
C GLY A 125 2.36 14.54 0.34
N PRO A 126 2.62 15.79 -0.07
CA PRO A 126 3.88 16.47 0.20
C PRO A 126 4.24 16.57 1.69
N ARG A 127 3.24 16.79 2.57
CA ARG A 127 3.44 16.85 4.02
C ARG A 127 3.99 15.53 4.57
N SER A 128 3.35 14.41 4.22
CA SER A 128 3.75 13.05 4.62
C SER A 128 5.17 12.72 4.15
N ARG A 129 5.52 13.09 2.91
CA ARG A 129 6.90 12.96 2.40
C ARG A 129 7.89 13.78 3.22
N ARG A 130 7.58 15.05 3.49
CA ARG A 130 8.47 15.95 4.23
C ARG A 130 8.75 15.47 5.65
N HIS A 131 7.71 14.99 6.35
CA HIS A 131 7.87 14.43 7.69
C HIS A 131 8.72 13.16 7.69
N TRP A 132 8.51 12.28 6.71
CA TRP A 132 9.30 11.06 6.55
C TRP A 132 10.76 11.36 6.21
N GLU A 133 11.03 12.40 5.42
CA GLU A 133 12.38 12.82 5.04
C GLU A 133 13.20 13.38 6.21
N MET A 134 12.58 13.81 7.32
CA MET A 134 13.31 14.32 8.49
C MET A 134 14.27 13.30 9.09
N ASP A 135 13.90 12.02 9.07
CA ASP A 135 14.67 10.89 9.61
C ASP A 135 14.65 9.71 8.61
N GLN A 136 14.94 10.00 7.33
CA GLN A 136 14.76 9.06 6.20
C GLN A 136 15.29 7.64 6.47
N GLN A 137 16.56 7.52 6.86
CA GLN A 137 17.21 6.21 7.02
C GLN A 137 16.53 5.38 8.11
N LYS A 138 16.27 6.01 9.27
CA LYS A 138 15.53 5.38 10.38
C LYS A 138 14.12 4.97 9.99
N ASN A 139 13.44 5.78 9.19
CA ASN A 139 12.09 5.47 8.71
C ASN A 139 12.09 4.32 7.69
N ILE A 140 13.15 4.15 6.88
CA ILE A 140 13.33 2.97 6.02
C ILE A 140 13.52 1.73 6.89
N GLU A 141 14.43 1.77 7.86
CA GLU A 141 14.72 0.63 8.74
C GLU A 141 13.49 0.16 9.53
N LEU A 142 12.76 1.09 10.15
CA LEU A 142 11.52 0.78 10.86
C LEU A 142 10.44 0.28 9.90
N GLY A 143 10.28 0.94 8.75
CA GLY A 143 9.30 0.55 7.75
C GLY A 143 9.53 -0.85 7.20
N ASP A 144 10.78 -1.20 6.87
CA ASP A 144 11.15 -2.54 6.41
C ASP A 144 10.97 -3.59 7.50
N TRP A 145 11.33 -3.27 8.74
CA TRP A 145 11.10 -4.17 9.87
C TRP A 145 9.61 -4.48 10.06
N TYR A 146 8.75 -3.46 10.14
CA TYR A 146 7.30 -3.67 10.28
C TYR A 146 6.67 -4.28 9.03
N TRP A 147 7.21 -4.02 7.85
CA TRP A 147 6.78 -4.68 6.63
C TRP A 147 6.96 -6.18 6.74
N GLU A 148 8.20 -6.65 6.95
CA GLU A 148 8.51 -8.07 6.93
C GLU A 148 7.98 -8.85 8.14
N HIS A 149 7.89 -8.23 9.33
CA HIS A 149 7.52 -8.96 10.56
C HIS A 149 6.04 -8.86 10.94
N GLU A 150 5.27 -7.97 10.30
CA GLU A 150 3.90 -7.73 10.73
C GLU A 150 2.94 -7.42 9.58
N THR A 151 3.28 -6.46 8.73
CA THR A 151 2.27 -5.82 7.90
C THR A 151 2.13 -6.45 6.52
N LYS A 152 3.19 -7.04 5.93
CA LYS A 152 3.18 -7.57 4.55
C LYS A 152 1.96 -8.42 4.22
N ASP A 153 1.67 -9.42 5.04
CA ASP A 153 0.60 -10.40 4.80
C ASP A 153 -0.73 -10.06 5.48
N ARG A 154 -0.83 -8.89 6.13
CA ARG A 154 -2.06 -8.46 6.81
C ARG A 154 -2.89 -7.52 5.94
N PRO A 155 -4.20 -7.75 5.74
CA PRO A 155 -5.06 -6.81 5.05
C PRO A 155 -5.06 -5.44 5.75
N PHE A 156 -5.12 -4.35 4.97
CA PHE A 156 -4.88 -3.02 5.52
C PHE A 156 -5.90 -2.57 6.59
N ARG A 157 -7.17 -2.96 6.46
CA ARG A 157 -8.23 -2.57 7.40
C ARG A 157 -8.00 -3.14 8.81
N PRO A 158 -7.91 -4.46 9.01
CA PRO A 158 -7.63 -5.02 10.34
C PRO A 158 -6.27 -4.57 10.87
N GLN A 159 -5.25 -4.47 10.00
CA GLN A 159 -3.93 -3.97 10.40
C GLN A 159 -3.98 -2.55 10.96
N ASN A 160 -4.61 -1.62 10.24
CA ASN A 160 -4.70 -0.23 10.67
C ASN A 160 -5.56 -0.10 11.93
N TRP A 161 -6.70 -0.81 12.00
CA TRP A 161 -7.52 -0.82 13.20
C TRP A 161 -6.70 -1.23 14.43
N TYR A 162 -5.95 -2.34 14.33
CA TYR A 162 -5.08 -2.81 15.40
C TYR A 162 -4.05 -1.74 15.81
N ARG A 163 -3.38 -1.08 14.86
CA ARG A 163 -2.34 -0.08 15.17
C ARG A 163 -2.86 1.29 15.58
N TYR A 164 -4.11 1.61 15.26
CA TYR A 164 -4.77 2.77 15.85
C TYR A 164 -5.16 2.53 17.31
N THR A 165 -5.52 1.30 17.69
CA THR A 165 -5.80 0.92 19.09
C THR A 165 -4.51 0.71 19.89
N PHE A 166 -3.52 0.03 19.31
CA PHE A 166 -2.25 -0.35 19.96
C PHE A 166 -1.08 0.25 19.20
N ARG A 167 -0.82 1.53 19.49
CA ARG A 167 0.25 2.31 18.86
C ARG A 167 1.62 1.73 19.20
N VAL A 168 2.55 1.84 18.25
CA VAL A 168 3.97 1.51 18.46
C VAL A 168 4.59 2.48 19.47
N GLN A 169 5.64 2.06 20.18
CA GLN A 169 6.26 2.87 21.23
C GLN A 169 6.77 4.23 20.71
N HIS A 170 7.30 4.26 19.49
CA HIS A 170 7.81 5.47 18.85
C HIS A 170 6.77 6.21 18.00
N TYR A 171 5.47 5.95 18.20
CA TYR A 171 4.41 6.60 17.43
C TYR A 171 4.45 8.12 17.62
N LYS A 172 4.34 8.86 16.52
CA LYS A 172 4.15 10.32 16.52
C LYS A 172 2.90 10.67 15.74
N THR A 173 2.11 11.57 16.29
CA THR A 173 0.97 12.20 15.60
C THR A 173 1.45 13.18 14.54
N ASP A 174 0.58 13.50 13.58
CA ASP A 174 0.85 14.53 12.56
C ASP A 174 1.19 15.89 13.19
N ALA A 175 0.58 16.23 14.34
CA ALA A 175 0.86 17.46 15.06
C ALA A 175 2.26 17.48 15.69
N GLU A 176 2.71 16.35 16.26
CA GLU A 176 4.06 16.22 16.81
C GLU A 176 5.13 16.25 15.71
N LEU A 177 4.87 15.56 14.60
CA LEU A 177 5.74 15.58 13.41
C LEU A 177 5.82 16.97 12.81
N GLU A 178 4.71 17.70 12.73
CA GLU A 178 4.70 19.07 12.24
C GLU A 178 5.46 20.01 13.19
N ALA A 179 5.21 19.92 14.50
CA ALA A 179 5.92 20.74 15.49
C ALA A 179 7.44 20.46 15.45
N GLU A 180 7.84 19.20 15.25
CA GLU A 180 9.24 18.84 15.05
C GLU A 180 9.82 19.39 13.76
N TRP A 181 9.07 19.32 12.66
CA TRP A 181 9.48 19.89 11.39
C TRP A 181 9.70 21.40 11.50
N GLN A 182 8.77 22.11 12.14
CA GLN A 182 8.91 23.55 12.40
C GLN A 182 10.13 23.86 13.29
N ARG A 183 10.41 23.06 14.32
CA ARG A 183 11.61 23.25 15.14
C ARG A 183 12.92 23.02 14.36
N ARG A 184 12.96 22.05 13.44
CA ARG A 184 14.17 21.70 12.68
C ARG A 184 14.39 22.59 11.44
N TYR A 185 13.31 23.02 10.80
CA TYR A 185 13.34 23.64 9.46
C TYR A 185 12.45 24.88 9.31
N GLY A 186 11.67 25.24 10.33
CA GLY A 186 10.87 26.46 10.33
C GLY A 186 11.79 27.67 10.23
N LYS A 187 11.40 28.65 9.41
CA LYS A 187 12.06 29.95 9.40
C LYS A 187 11.66 30.70 10.68
N PRO A 188 12.58 31.47 11.28
CA PRO A 188 12.26 32.31 12.44
C PRO A 188 11.15 33.32 12.14
#